data_AF-A0AAU6EAG5-F1
#
_entry.id   AF-A0AAU6EAG5-F1
#
_cell.length_a   1.000
_cell.length_b   1.000
_cell.length_c   1.000
_cell.angle_alpha   90.00
_cell.angle_beta   90.00
_cell.angle_gamma   90.00
#
_symmetry.space_group_name_H-M   'P 1'
#
loop_
_entity.id
_entity.type
_entity.pdbx_description
1 polymer ?
#
loop_
_entity_poly.entity_id
_entity_poly.type
_entity_poly.pdbx_seq_one_letter_code
_entity_poly.pdbx_strand_id
1 'polypeptide(L)' 'MFFGFYPVAKHAVRIKGEPHELYDVMGKDAVLFHYQVTEDASSMQSQYVAQVRTWFESMWITISREIEL' A
#
# COMPACT_ATOMS: atom_id res chain seq x y z
N MET A 1 -2.83 4.54 2.55
CA MET A 1 -3.68 4.28 1.37
C MET A 1 -2.87 3.43 0.43
N PHE A 2 -3.27 2.17 0.23
CA PHE A 2 -2.55 1.23 -0.62
C PHE A 2 -3.18 1.29 -2.02
N PHE A 3 -2.48 1.86 -2.99
CA PHE A 3 -2.93 1.89 -4.39
C PHE A 3 -2.07 0.91 -5.19
N GLY A 4 -2.69 -0.11 -5.75
CA GLY A 4 -2.00 -1.10 -6.57
C GLY A 4 -2.98 -2.08 -7.19
N PHE A 5 -2.55 -2.79 -8.23
CA PHE A 5 -3.31 -3.88 -8.82
C PHE A 5 -3.15 -5.14 -7.95
N TYR A 6 -3.71 -5.11 -6.75
CA TYR A 6 -3.75 -6.31 -5.91
C TYR A 6 -4.81 -7.28 -6.46
N PRO A 7 -4.50 -8.59 -6.53
CA PRO A 7 -5.49 -9.56 -6.92
C PRO A 7 -6.55 -9.69 -5.81
N VAL A 8 -7.80 -9.83 -6.24
CA VAL A 8 -8.92 -10.19 -5.35
C VAL A 8 -9.10 -11.70 -5.48
N ALA A 9 -8.89 -12.43 -4.38
CA ALA A 9 -8.89 -13.88 -4.38
C ALA A 9 -9.80 -14.44 -3.28
N LYS A 10 -10.28 -15.68 -3.45
CA LYS A 10 -11.00 -16.37 -2.39
C LYS A 10 -10.03 -16.78 -1.29
N HIS A 11 -10.37 -16.45 -0.06
CA HIS A 11 -9.63 -16.85 1.13
C HIS A 11 -10.61 -17.32 2.21
N ALA A 12 -10.29 -18.42 2.88
CA ALA A 12 -11.07 -18.94 3.98
C ALA A 12 -10.59 -18.32 5.29
N VAL A 13 -11.44 -17.54 5.96
CA VAL A 13 -11.14 -17.00 7.30
C VAL A 13 -12.06 -17.61 8.34
N ARG A 14 -11.65 -17.56 9.62
CA ARG A 14 -12.51 -17.96 10.73
C ARG A 14 -13.27 -16.77 11.31
N ILE A 15 -14.59 -16.82 11.29
CA ILE A 15 -15.47 -15.85 11.97
C ILE A 15 -16.18 -16.60 13.09
N LYS A 16 -15.95 -16.20 14.35
CA LYS A 16 -16.46 -16.89 15.53
C LYS A 16 -16.13 -18.40 15.58
N GLY A 17 -14.97 -18.78 15.05
CA GLY A 17 -14.49 -20.17 15.01
C GLY A 17 -14.90 -20.95 13.76
N GLU A 18 -15.93 -20.51 13.04
CA GLU A 18 -16.44 -21.17 11.84
C GLU A 18 -15.72 -20.70 10.57
N PRO A 19 -15.40 -21.60 9.62
CA PRO A 19 -14.76 -21.22 8.36
C PRO A 19 -15.78 -20.55 7.42
N HIS A 20 -15.39 -19.39 6.88
CA HIS A 20 -16.15 -18.66 5.86
C HIS A 20 -15.25 -18.36 4.67
N GLU A 21 -15.74 -18.65 3.47
CA GLU A 21 -15.11 -18.16 2.24
C GLU A 21 -15.48 -16.70 2.00
N LEU A 22 -14.49 -15.88 1.73
CA LEU A 22 -14.68 -14.49 1.34
C LEU A 22 -13.64 -14.04 0.32
N TYR A 23 -13.97 -12.98 -0.40
CA TYR A 23 -13.03 -12.33 -1.30
C TYR A 23 -12.12 -11.41 -0.48
N ASP A 24 -10.83 -11.71 -0.50
CA ASP A 24 -9.80 -10.96 0.19
C ASP A 24 -8.98 -10.13 -0.81
N VAL A 25 -8.54 -8.96 -0.36
CA VAL A 25 -7.67 -8.04 -1.09
C VAL A 25 -6.24 -8.37 -0.72
N MET A 26 -5.55 -9.10 -1.60
CA MET A 26 -4.20 -9.62 -1.34
C MET A 26 -3.14 -8.52 -1.54
N GLY A 27 -3.23 -7.43 -0.77
CA GLY A 27 -2.40 -6.23 -0.93
C GLY A 27 -0.90 -6.53 -0.96
N LYS A 28 -0.43 -7.47 -0.13
CA LYS A 28 0.99 -7.88 -0.06
C LYS A 28 1.51 -8.58 -1.33
N ASP A 29 0.62 -9.16 -2.13
CA ASP A 29 0.97 -9.89 -3.35
C ASP A 29 0.86 -8.99 -4.59
N ALA A 30 0.67 -7.68 -4.40
CA ALA A 30 0.65 -6.72 -5.49
C ALA A 30 2.03 -6.59 -6.13
N VAL A 31 2.07 -6.55 -7.47
CA VAL A 31 3.28 -6.19 -8.20
C VAL A 31 3.60 -4.72 -7.93
N LEU A 32 4.77 -4.47 -7.36
CA LEU A 32 5.31 -3.13 -7.23
C LEU A 32 6.00 -2.74 -8.54
N PHE A 33 5.56 -1.64 -9.12
CA PHE A 33 6.24 -1.08 -10.29
C PHE A 33 7.46 -0.29 -9.83
N HIS A 34 8.58 -0.48 -10.53
CA HIS A 34 9.78 0.30 -10.30
C HIS A 34 9.56 1.75 -10.77
N TYR A 35 9.37 2.65 -9.80
CA TYR A 35 9.38 4.09 -10.01
C TYR A 35 10.62 4.68 -9.34
N GLN A 36 11.39 5.45 -10.08
CA GLN A 36 12.60 6.10 -9.56
C GLN A 36 12.63 7.58 -9.93
N VAL A 37 13.36 8.36 -9.12
CA VAL A 37 13.70 9.73 -9.47
C VAL A 37 14.71 9.68 -10.61
N THR A 38 14.44 10.47 -11.64
CA THR A 38 15.32 10.65 -12.80
C THR A 38 15.79 12.10 -12.89
N GLU A 39 16.70 12.40 -13.82
CA GLU A 39 17.16 13.78 -14.07
C GLU A 39 16.02 14.70 -14.52
N ASP A 40 14.99 14.15 -15.17
CA ASP A 40 13.77 14.88 -15.50
C ASP A 40 12.80 14.89 -14.31
N ALA A 41 12.76 16.01 -13.61
CA ALA A 41 11.83 16.25 -12.51
C ALA A 41 10.35 16.27 -12.94
N SER A 42 10.08 16.53 -14.22
CA SER A 42 8.71 16.53 -14.77
C SER A 42 8.25 15.13 -15.22
N SER A 43 9.15 14.16 -15.26
CA SER A 43 8.80 12.78 -15.60
C SER A 43 7.76 12.23 -14.62
N MET A 44 6.82 11.44 -15.15
CA MET A 44 5.77 10.80 -14.36
C MET A 44 6.32 9.99 -13.18
N GLN A 45 7.49 9.35 -13.33
CA GLN A 45 8.10 8.55 -12.26
C GLN A 45 8.63 9.44 -11.13
N SER A 46 9.37 10.52 -11.48
CA SER A 46 9.87 11.49 -10.50
C SER A 46 8.72 12.15 -9.72
N GLN A 47 7.65 12.54 -10.42
CA GLN A 47 6.45 13.11 -9.81
C GLN A 47 5.74 12.10 -8.91
N TYR A 48 5.60 10.84 -9.34
CA TYR A 48 5.00 9.79 -8.52
C TYR A 48 5.76 9.60 -7.21
N VAL A 49 7.09 9.47 -7.26
CA VAL A 49 7.93 9.33 -6.07
C VAL A 49 7.80 10.54 -5.14
N ALA A 50 7.76 11.76 -5.68
CA ALA A 50 7.60 12.98 -4.89
C ALA A 50 6.25 13.03 -4.15
N GLN A 51 5.16 12.65 -4.82
CA GLN A 51 3.83 12.63 -4.22
C GLN A 51 3.68 11.52 -3.17
N VAL A 52 4.23 10.33 -3.42
CA VAL A 52 4.24 9.23 -2.44
C VAL A 52 5.03 9.63 -1.19
N ARG A 53 6.18 10.31 -1.34
CA ARG A 53 6.95 10.83 -0.20
C ARG A 53 6.12 11.84 0.60
N THR A 54 5.50 12.81 -0.06
CA THR A 54 4.66 13.82 0.60
C THR A 54 3.52 13.18 1.38
N TRP A 55 2.84 12.20 0.78
CA TRP A 55 1.79 11.44 1.46
C TRP A 55 2.33 10.69 2.69
N PHE A 56 3.44 9.96 2.55
CA PHE A 56 4.05 9.21 3.65
C PHE A 56 4.41 10.14 4.82
N GLU A 57 5.10 11.24 4.54
CA GLU A 57 5.48 12.23 5.56
C GLU A 57 4.26 12.81 6.26
N SER A 58 3.18 13.13 5.53
CA SER A 58 1.95 13.61 6.15
C SER A 58 1.36 12.60 7.13
N MET A 59 1.34 11.31 6.78
CA MET A 59 0.84 10.25 7.66
C MET A 59 1.73 10.09 8.89
N TRP A 60 3.05 10.07 8.66
CA TRP A 60 4.07 9.89 9.68
C TRP A 60 4.04 11.01 10.72
N ILE A 61 4.04 12.26 10.28
CA ILE A 61 4.14 13.42 11.17
C ILE A 61 2.81 13.71 11.90
N THR A 62 1.66 13.41 11.29
CA THR A 62 0.37 13.88 11.83
C THR A 62 -0.41 12.84 12.63
N ILE A 63 -0.49 11.59 12.16
CA ILE A 63 -1.38 10.59 12.75
C ILE A 63 -0.67 9.34 13.27
N SER A 64 0.61 9.16 12.94
CA SER A 64 1.39 8.06 13.50
C SER A 64 1.66 8.27 14.99
N ARG A 65 1.96 7.19 15.69
CA ARG A 65 2.27 7.19 17.12
C ARG A 65 3.44 6.24 17.37
N GLU A 66 4.29 6.58 18.32
CA GLU A 66 5.30 5.65 18.81
C GLU A 66 4.61 4.42 19.43
N ILE A 67 5.20 3.26 19.19
CA ILE A 67 4.79 2.00 19.82
C ILE A 67 5.85 1.67 20.86
N GLU A 68 5.46 1.60 22.14
CA GLU A 68 6.28 0.95 23.17
C GLU A 68 6.11 -0.57 23.02
N LEU A 69 7.23 -1.27 22.84
CA LEU A 69 7.31 -2.72 22.70
C LEU A 69 7.79 -3.39 23.99
#